data_AF-A0A1Z9PYA1-F1
#
_entry.id   AF-A0A1Z9PYA1-F1
#
_cell.length_a   1.000
_cell.length_b   1.000
_cell.length_c   1.000
_cell.angle_alpha   90.00
_cell.angle_beta   90.00
_cell.angle_gamma   90.00
#
_symmetry.space_group_name_H-M   'P 1'
#
loop_
_entity.id
_entity.type
_entity.pdbx_description
1 polymer ?
#
loop_
_entity_poly.entity_id
_entity_poly.type
_entity_poly.pdbx_seq_one_letter_code
_entity_poly.pdbx_strand_id
1 'polypeptide(L)' 'YKRSYCINDFKEDYYAYKGNAYGLANTLMQTANLKPKIKSKKIKNMYYTGQLTVPGPGVPPSIISGQLVAEQIIKTR' A
#
# COMPACT_ATOMS: atom_id res chain seq x y z
N TYR A 1 6.75 30.33 9.49
CA TYR A 1 6.52 29.14 10.33
C TYR A 1 7.52 28.06 9.90
N LYS A 2 8.30 27.47 10.82
CA LYS A 2 9.28 26.41 10.54
C LYS A 2 9.03 25.25 11.51
N ARG A 3 8.76 24.06 10.99
CA ARG A 3 8.52 22.83 11.76
C ARG A 3 9.50 21.75 11.28
N SER A 4 10.14 21.03 12.20
CA SER A 4 10.87 19.80 11.88
C SER A 4 9.88 18.66 11.72
N TYR A 5 10.12 17.79 10.73
CA TYR A 5 9.25 16.65 10.46
C TYR A 5 10.11 15.41 10.27
N CYS A 6 9.88 14.40 11.09
CA CYS A 6 10.69 13.19 11.16
C CYS A 6 9.83 11.93 11.25
N ILE A 7 10.50 10.79 11.47
CA ILE A 7 9.91 9.45 11.47
C ILE A 7 8.71 9.33 12.42
N ASN A 8 8.74 9.98 13.58
CA ASN A 8 7.64 9.90 14.55
C ASN A 8 6.42 10.73 14.10
N ASP A 9 6.62 11.92 13.55
CA ASP A 9 5.52 12.69 12.93
C ASP A 9 4.84 11.85 11.82
N PHE A 10 5.63 11.20 10.95
CA PHE A 10 5.08 10.38 9.87
C PHE A 10 4.33 9.14 10.36
N LYS A 11 4.75 8.54 11.47
CA LYS A 11 4.01 7.44 12.11
C LYS A 11 2.66 7.92 12.61
N GLU A 12 2.62 9.07 13.28
CA GLU A 12 1.42 9.62 13.90
C GLU A 12 0.43 10.13 12.86
N ASP A 13 0.89 10.90 11.88
CA ASP A 13 0.02 11.53 10.88
C ASP A 13 -0.59 10.52 9.89
N TYR A 14 0.13 9.43 9.57
CA TYR A 14 -0.28 8.47 8.53
C TYR A 14 -0.50 7.03 9.04
N TYR A 15 -0.41 6.80 10.35
CA TYR A 15 -0.42 5.45 10.94
C TYR A 15 0.61 4.52 10.28
N ALA A 16 1.72 5.09 9.84
CA ALA A 16 2.71 4.39 9.04
C ALA A 16 3.58 3.48 9.92
N TYR A 17 3.52 2.16 9.69
CA TYR A 17 4.35 1.21 10.41
C TYR A 17 5.84 1.58 10.31
N LYS A 18 6.50 1.77 11.46
CA LYS A 18 7.91 2.20 11.56
C LYS A 18 8.25 3.52 10.85
N GLY A 19 7.26 4.34 10.49
CA GLY A 19 7.45 5.60 9.75
C GLY A 19 7.77 5.36 8.28
N ASN A 20 7.21 4.29 7.71
CA ASN A 20 7.47 3.89 6.34
C ASN A 20 6.74 4.78 5.32
N ALA A 21 7.48 5.67 4.66
CA ALA A 21 7.01 6.53 3.59
C ALA A 21 7.15 5.94 2.17
N TYR A 22 7.90 4.85 2.00
CA TYR A 22 8.29 4.32 0.68
C TYR A 22 7.80 2.90 0.41
N GLY A 23 6.92 2.36 1.27
CA GLY A 23 6.33 1.04 1.08
C GLY A 23 7.33 -0.12 1.23
N LEU A 24 7.17 -1.17 0.44
CA LEU A 24 8.00 -2.37 0.53
C LEU A 24 9.40 -2.12 -0.04
N ALA A 25 10.42 -2.75 0.55
CA ALA A 25 11.77 -2.70 0.03
C ALA A 25 11.87 -3.44 -1.32
N ASN A 26 12.80 -3.01 -2.17
CA ASN A 26 13.06 -3.64 -3.48
C ASN A 26 13.92 -4.90 -3.34
N THR A 27 13.50 -5.84 -2.50
CA THR A 27 14.15 -7.15 -2.36
C THR A 27 13.56 -8.14 -3.37
N LEU A 28 14.34 -9.15 -3.78
CA LEU A 28 13.88 -10.18 -4.73
C LEU A 28 12.55 -10.83 -4.31
N MET A 29 12.33 -10.98 -3.00
CA MET A 29 11.13 -11.60 -2.43
C MET A 29 9.94 -10.64 -2.28
N GLN A 30 10.11 -9.35 -2.55
CA GLN A 30 9.06 -8.32 -2.40
C GLN A 30 8.72 -7.61 -3.73
N THR A 31 9.24 -8.12 -4.84
CA THR A 31 9.06 -7.57 -6.19
C THR A 31 8.13 -8.44 -7.04
N ALA A 32 7.63 -7.86 -8.14
CA ALA A 32 6.79 -8.53 -9.13
C ALA A 32 5.67 -9.40 -8.51
N ASN A 33 5.65 -10.69 -8.83
CA ASN A 33 4.63 -11.65 -8.41
C ASN A 33 4.69 -12.03 -6.92
N LEU A 34 5.80 -11.72 -6.24
CA LEU A 34 6.00 -12.00 -4.81
C LEU A 34 5.54 -10.84 -3.93
N LYS A 35 5.18 -9.70 -4.51
CA LYS A 35 4.55 -8.58 -3.81
C LYS A 35 3.19 -9.02 -3.21
N PRO A 36 2.80 -8.51 -2.03
CA PRO A 36 1.49 -8.76 -1.44
C PRO A 36 0.35 -8.44 -2.41
N LYS A 37 -0.57 -9.39 -2.55
CA LYS A 37 -1.75 -9.29 -3.41
C LYS A 37 -2.78 -8.33 -2.82
N ILE A 38 -3.59 -7.73 -3.69
CA ILE A 38 -4.68 -6.82 -3.29
C ILE A 38 -5.86 -7.53 -2.63
N LYS A 39 -5.98 -8.88 -2.70
CA LYS A 39 -7.08 -9.64 -2.07
C LYS A 39 -6.57 -10.44 -0.88
N SER A 40 -7.28 -10.37 0.24
CA SER A 40 -6.96 -11.17 1.42
C SER A 40 -7.15 -12.67 1.14
N LYS A 41 -6.15 -13.47 1.54
CA LYS A 41 -6.24 -14.94 1.51
C LYS A 41 -7.02 -15.51 2.70
N LYS A 42 -7.16 -14.73 3.77
CA LYS A 42 -7.73 -15.18 5.06
C LYS A 42 -9.18 -14.74 5.24
N ILE A 43 -9.53 -13.55 4.76
CA ILE A 43 -10.85 -12.94 4.99
C ILE A 43 -11.55 -12.77 3.65
N LYS A 44 -12.77 -13.32 3.55
CA LYS A 44 -13.62 -13.16 2.36
C LYS A 44 -14.06 -11.70 2.22
N ASN A 45 -14.15 -11.23 0.98
CA ASN A 45 -14.56 -9.86 0.65
C ASN A 45 -13.69 -8.75 1.30
N MET A 46 -12.42 -9.04 1.57
CA MET A 46 -11.45 -8.06 2.08
C MET A 46 -10.35 -7.82 1.05
N TYR A 47 -10.08 -6.54 0.78
CA TYR A 47 -9.11 -6.09 -0.20
C TYR A 47 -8.18 -5.03 0.41
N TYR A 48 -7.00 -4.88 -0.18
CA TYR A 48 -5.95 -3.96 0.24
C TYR A 48 -5.59 -3.03 -0.92
N THR A 49 -5.38 -1.76 -0.61
CA THR A 49 -4.98 -0.70 -1.53
C THR A 49 -3.90 0.17 -0.89
N GLY A 50 -3.22 0.96 -1.70
CA GLY A 50 -2.14 1.87 -1.31
C GLY A 50 -0.75 1.30 -1.56
N GLN A 51 0.24 1.94 -0.93
CA GLN A 51 1.66 1.77 -1.23
C GLN A 51 2.27 0.40 -0.88
N LEU A 52 1.62 -0.38 0.00
CA LEU A 52 2.14 -1.68 0.48
C LEU A 52 1.67 -2.88 -0.32
N THR A 53 0.82 -2.67 -1.33
CA THR A 53 0.30 -3.71 -2.20
C THR A 53 0.64 -3.43 -3.66
N VAL A 54 0.29 -4.34 -4.57
CA VAL A 54 0.42 -4.10 -6.02
C VAL A 54 -0.39 -2.84 -6.39
N PRO A 55 0.19 -1.87 -7.13
CA PRO A 55 1.48 -1.90 -7.83
C PRO A 55 2.69 -1.48 -6.97
N GLY A 56 2.53 -0.66 -5.95
CA GLY A 56 3.60 -0.33 -5.01
C GLY A 56 3.56 1.12 -4.51
N PRO A 57 4.69 1.65 -4.03
CA PRO A 57 4.78 2.99 -3.45
C PRO A 57 4.78 4.11 -4.50
N GLY A 58 4.54 5.34 -4.03
CA GLY A 58 4.46 6.54 -4.85
C GLY A 58 3.02 6.97 -5.14
N VAL A 59 2.85 8.24 -5.52
CA VAL A 59 1.52 8.85 -5.73
C VAL A 59 0.75 8.14 -6.85
N PRO A 60 1.27 7.99 -8.09
CA PRO A 60 0.51 7.33 -9.14
C PRO A 60 0.19 5.85 -8.82
N PRO A 61 1.15 5.02 -8.36
CA PRO A 61 0.87 3.63 -8.00
C PRO A 61 -0.17 3.47 -6.89
N SER A 62 -0.14 4.34 -5.87
CA SER A 62 -1.10 4.28 -4.76
C SER A 62 -2.52 4.61 -5.23
N ILE A 63 -2.68 5.60 -6.11
CA ILE A 63 -4.00 5.95 -6.68
C ILE A 63 -4.52 4.82 -7.57
N ILE A 64 -3.69 4.31 -8.49
CA ILE A 64 -4.06 3.22 -9.41
C ILE A 64 -4.45 1.94 -8.64
N SER A 65 -3.80 1.68 -7.50
CA SER A 65 -4.15 0.51 -6.68
C SER A 65 -5.62 0.52 -6.22
N GLY A 66 -6.20 1.70 -5.97
CA GLY A 66 -7.61 1.84 -5.58
C GLY A 66 -8.55 1.48 -6.73
N GLN A 67 -8.21 1.92 -7.94
CA GLN A 67 -8.94 1.55 -9.16
C GLN A 67 -8.90 0.04 -9.39
N LEU A 68 -7.74 -0.60 -9.27
CA LEU A 68 -7.60 -2.06 -9.44
C LEU A 68 -8.44 -2.84 -8.43
N VAL A 69 -8.50 -2.39 -7.18
CA VAL A 69 -9.37 -2.99 -6.16
C VAL A 69 -10.84 -2.83 -6.52
N ALA A 70 -11.26 -1.63 -6.95
CA ALA A 70 -12.64 -1.38 -7.35
C ALA A 70 -13.08 -2.27 -8.53
N GLU A 71 -12.25 -2.36 -9.57
CA GLU A 71 -12.47 -3.26 -10.72
C GLU A 71 -12.57 -4.73 -10.28
N GLN A 72 -11.69 -5.16 -9.37
CA GLN A 72 -11.70 -6.53 -8.85
C GLN A 72 -12.97 -6.83 -8.05
N ILE A 73 -13.47 -5.88 -7.27
CA ILE A 73 -14.73 -6.01 -6.52
C ILE A 73 -15.91 -6.11 -7.48
N ILE A 74 -15.99 -5.23 -8.48
CA ILE A 74 -17.07 -5.21 -9.48
C ILE A 74 -17.09 -6.52 -10.26
N LYS A 75 -15.94 -7.04 -10.69
CA LYS A 75 -15.85 -8.31 -11.43
C LYS A 75 -16.22 -9.55 -10.60
N THR A 76 -16.11 -9.47 -9.27
CA THR A 76 -16.40 -10.61 -8.37
C THR A 76 -17.86 -10.59 -7.87
N ARG A 77 -18.64 -9.56 -8.21
CA ARG A 77 -20.10 -9.54 -8.04
C ARG A 77 -20.78 -10.26 -9.20
#